data_AF-A0A2E9WSN8-F1
#
_entry.id   AF-A0A2E9WSN8-F1
#
_cell.length_a   1.000
_cell.length_b   1.000
_cell.length_c   1.000
_cell.angle_alpha   90.00
_cell.angle_beta   90.00
_cell.angle_gamma   90.00
#
_symmetry.space_group_name_H-M   'P 1'
#
loop_
_entity.id
_entity.type
_entity.pdbx_description
1 polymer ?
#
loop_
_entity_poly.entity_id
_entity_poly.type
_entity_poly.pdbx_seq_one_letter_code
_entity_poly.pdbx_strand_id
1 'polypeptide(L)' 'MSHIDLETYFRINFALMQFHKYSLWELENMPPWERDIYVGLLRLHIEEEQLKQRQREAQARNG' A
#
# COMPACT_ATOMS: atom_id res chain seq x y z
N MET A 1 0.21 16.19 -9.13
CA MET A 1 1.01 15.51 -8.09
C MET A 1 1.85 16.57 -7.39
N SER A 2 1.24 17.33 -6.47
CA SER A 2 1.90 18.46 -5.82
C SER A 2 1.99 18.19 -4.32
N HIS A 3 3.22 17.95 -3.87
CA HIS A 3 3.68 17.83 -2.47
C HIS A 3 3.30 16.53 -1.76
N ILE A 4 3.94 15.43 -2.18
CA ILE A 4 4.26 14.36 -1.23
C ILE A 4 5.32 14.97 -0.30
N ASP A 5 4.99 15.14 0.99
CA ASP A 5 5.98 15.58 1.97
C ASP A 5 7.14 14.56 2.05
N LEU A 6 8.34 15.06 2.35
CA LEU A 6 9.55 14.26 2.51
C LEU A 6 9.35 13.13 3.53
N GLU A 7 8.61 13.40 4.62
CA GLU A 7 8.26 12.37 5.60
C GLU A 7 7.44 11.25 4.94
N THR A 8 6.43 11.61 4.14
CA THR A 8 5.55 10.65 3.47
C THR A 8 6.34 9.79 2.48
N TYR A 9 7.26 10.40 1.72
CA TYR A 9 8.16 9.70 0.81
C TYR A 9 8.98 8.63 1.53
N PHE A 10 9.64 8.99 2.64
CA PHE A 10 10.44 8.03 3.40
C PHE A 10 9.62 6.95 4.08
N ARG A 11 8.41 7.26 4.57
CA ARG A 11 7.48 6.26 5.12
C ARG A 11 7.08 5.22 4.08
N ILE A 12 6.73 5.65 2.87
CA ILE A 12 6.37 4.75 1.78
C ILE A 12 7.57 3.87 1.39
N ASN A 13 8.74 4.46 1.21
CA ASN A 13 9.95 3.70 0.87
C ASN A 13 10.28 2.66 1.95
N PHE A 14 10.22 3.04 3.22
CA PHE A 14 10.42 2.11 4.32
C PHE A 14 9.43 0.95 4.29
N ALA A 15 8.13 1.22 4.07
CA ALA A 15 7.11 0.18 3.99
C ALA A 15 7.35 -0.76 2.80
N LEU A 16 7.73 -0.23 1.64
CA LEU A 16 8.04 -1.03 0.45
C LEU A 16 9.27 -1.92 0.66
N MET A 17 10.30 -1.43 1.34
CA MET A 17 11.47 -2.24 1.69
C MET A 17 11.13 -3.36 2.68
N GLN A 18 10.43 -3.03 3.77
CA GLN A 18 10.17 -3.97 4.86
C GLN A 18 9.14 -5.04 4.49
N PHE A 19 8.06 -4.65 3.82
CA PHE A 19 6.92 -5.54 3.62
C PHE A 19 6.80 -6.04 2.18
N HIS A 20 7.40 -5.34 1.21
CA HIS A 20 7.28 -5.66 -0.22
C HIS A 20 8.61 -6.00 -0.90
N LYS A 21 9.70 -6.12 -0.12
CA LYS A 21 11.02 -6.61 -0.56
C LYS A 21 11.66 -5.80 -1.69
N TYR A 22 11.25 -4.55 -1.89
CA TYR A 22 11.96 -3.66 -2.80
C TYR A 22 13.33 -3.29 -2.22
N SER A 23 14.35 -3.33 -3.06
CA SER A 23 15.67 -2.80 -2.73
C SER A 23 15.70 -1.27 -2.84
N LEU A 24 16.67 -0.63 -2.18
CA LEU A 24 16.88 0.81 -2.29
C LEU A 24 17.15 1.22 -3.74
N TRP A 25 17.90 0.40 -4.48
CA TRP A 25 18.20 0.64 -5.89
C TRP A 25 16.94 0.65 -6.75
N GLU A 26 16.03 -0.31 -6.56
CA GLU A 26 14.75 -0.34 -7.30
C GLU A 26 13.88 0.87 -6.97
N LEU A 27 13.83 1.30 -5.71
CA LEU A 27 13.03 2.45 -5.30
C LEU A 27 13.56 3.79 -5.82
N GLU A 28 14.88 3.94 -5.88
CA GLU A 28 15.52 5.15 -6.41
C GLU A 28 15.43 5.24 -7.94
N ASN A 29 15.44 4.10 -8.63
CA ASN A 29 15.34 4.03 -10.09
C ASN A 29 13.91 3.82 -10.61
N MET A 30 12.92 3.71 -9.71
CA MET A 30 11.52 3.57 -10.09
C MET A 30 11.00 4.86 -10.78
N PRO A 31 10.35 4.76 -11.94
CA PRO A 31 9.63 5.87 -12.54
C PRO A 31 8.65 6.51 -11.54
N PRO A 32 8.60 7.84 -11.41
CA PRO A 32 7.79 8.51 -10.39
C PRO A 32 6.30 8.13 -10.39
N TRP A 33 5.75 7.85 -11.58
CA TRP A 33 4.35 7.45 -11.76
C TRP A 33 4.07 5.99 -11.39
N GLU A 34 5.06 5.10 -11.49
CA GLU A 34 4.88 3.67 -11.23
C GLU A 34 4.63 3.42 -9.73
N ARG A 35 5.29 4.21 -8.87
CA ARG A 35 5.08 4.19 -7.42
C ARG A 35 3.61 4.42 -7.06
N ASP A 36 2.97 5.42 -7.68
CA ASP A 36 1.58 5.77 -7.38
C ASP A 36 0.62 4.65 -7.79
N ILE A 37 0.91 3.95 -8.89
CA ILE A 37 0.12 2.80 -9.34
C ILE A 37 0.23 1.65 -8.33
N TYR A 38 1.44 1.23 -7.93
CA TYR A 38 1.59 0.12 -7.00
C TYR A 38 1.03 0.42 -5.62
N VAL A 39 1.25 1.63 -5.10
CA VAL A 39 0.64 2.06 -3.83
C VAL A 39 -0.89 2.08 -3.94
N GLY A 40 -1.43 2.53 -5.07
CA GLY A 40 -2.86 2.50 -5.35
C GLY A 40 -3.45 1.09 -5.38
N LEU A 41 -2.80 0.15 -6.08
CA LEU A 41 -3.20 -1.25 -6.13
C LEU A 41 -3.14 -1.92 -4.76
N LEU A 42 -2.08 -1.64 -3.98
CA LEU A 42 -1.94 -2.13 -2.61
C LEU A 42 -3.07 -1.63 -1.71
N ARG A 43 -3.40 -0.35 -1.82
CA ARG A 43 -4.51 0.25 -1.06
C ARG A 43 -5.83 -0.44 -1.39
N LEU A 44 -6.14 -0.62 -2.68
CA LEU A 44 -7.34 -1.32 -3.12
C LEU A 44 -7.41 -2.73 -2.55
N HIS A 45 -6.31 -3.47 -2.61
CA HIS A 45 -6.23 -4.83 -2.06
C HIS A 45 -6.52 -4.87 -0.55
N ILE A 46 -5.95 -3.95 0.23
CA ILE A 46 -6.19 -3.86 1.67
C ILE A 46 -7.66 -3.54 1.96
N GLU A 47 -8.25 -2.60 1.22
CA GLU A 47 -9.67 -2.22 1.37
C GLU A 47 -10.62 -3.40 1.07
N GLU A 48 -10.33 -4.19 0.04
CA GLU A 48 -11.06 -5.42 -0.29
C GLU A 48 -10.95 -6.48 0.81
N GLU A 49 -9.75 -6.74 1.34
CA GLU A 49 -9.55 -7.73 2.40
C GLU A 49 -10.26 -7.33 3.69
N GLN A 50 -10.23 -6.04 4.05
CA GLN A 50 -11.00 -5.52 5.18
C GLN A 50 -12.51 -5.68 4.97
N LEU A 51 -13.01 -5.44 3.75
CA LEU A 51 -14.43 -5.63 3.45
C LEU A 51 -14.84 -7.10 3.61
N LYS A 52 -14.05 -8.03 3.07
CA LYS A 52 -14.29 -9.48 3.23
C LYS A 52 -14.25 -9.88 4.69
N GLN A 53 -13.32 -9.34 5.48
CA GLN A 53 -13.25 -9.62 6.91
C GLN A 53 -14.49 -9.13 7.66
N ARG A 54 -14.92 -7.89 7.41
CA ARG A 54 -16.16 -7.36 8.01
C ARG A 54 -17.40 -8.18 7.63
N GLN A 55 -17.48 -8.66 6.40
CA GLN A 55 -18.58 -9.53 5.95
C GLN A 55 -18.57 -10.87 6.69
N ARG A 56 -17.40 -11.50 6.86
CA ARG A 56 -17.26 -12.74 7.64
C ARG A 56 -17.66 -12.55 9.10
N GLU A 57 -17.22 -11.45 9.72
CA GLU A 57 -17.59 -11.10 11.11
C GLU A 57 -19.09 -10.85 11.25
N ALA A 58 -19.72 -10.17 10.29
CA ALA A 58 -21.16 -9.95 10.28
C ALA A 58 -21.95 -11.26 10.12
N GLN A 59 -21.52 -12.17 9.25
CA GLN A 59 -22.14 -13.49 9.08
C GLN A 59 -22.03 -14.33 10.36
N ALA A 60 -20.85 -14.33 11.00
CA ALA A 60 -20.62 -15.07 12.25
C ALA A 60 -21.43 -14.52 13.44
N ARG A 61 -21.88 -13.26 13.40
CA ARG A 61 -22.74 -12.67 14.44
C ARG A 61 -24.22 -12.95 14.22
N ASN A 62 -24.63 -13.31 13.01
CA ASN A 62 -26.03 -13.49 12.61
C ASN A 62 -26.45 -14.97 12.50
N GLY A 63 -25.52 -15.92 12.69
CA GLY A 63 -25.78 -17.37 12.77
C GLY A 63 -25.55 -17.88 14.18
#